data_AF-A0A1E5IFZ3-F1
#
_entry.id   AF-A0A1E5IFZ3-F1
#
_cell.length_a   1.000
_cell.length_b   1.000
_cell.length_c   1.000
_cell.angle_alpha   90.00
_cell.angle_beta   90.00
_cell.angle_gamma   90.00
#
_symmetry.space_group_name_H-M   'P 1'
#
loop_
_entity.id
_entity.type
_entity.pdbx_description
1 polymer ?
#
loop_
_entity_poly.entity_id
_entity_poly.type
_entity_poly.pdbx_seq_one_letter_code
_entity_poly.pdbx_strand_id
1 'polypeptide(L)'
;MKKNIVLVLLFFAVACFAQIKTFYSNGSENAGKVALTFDDGPGKATQKILEILKEKNVKASFFMLGVRVRRNPAGAKAVAAAGHEIANHTYGHINFYAYKDKDK
;
A
#
# COMPACT_ATOMS: atom_id res chain seq x y z
N MET A 1 -26.41 20.42 -34.33
CA MET A 1 -25.18 19.67 -33.98
C MET A 1 -24.31 20.27 -32.86
N LYS A 2 -24.58 21.48 -32.33
CA LYS A 2 -23.75 22.08 -31.26
C LYS A 2 -24.23 21.83 -29.81
N LYS A 3 -25.48 21.38 -29.61
CA LYS A 3 -26.07 21.18 -28.27
C LYS A 3 -25.65 19.87 -27.57
N ASN A 4 -25.20 18.87 -28.33
CA ASN A 4 -24.86 17.55 -27.77
C ASN A 4 -23.40 17.46 -27.27
N ILE A 5 -22.51 18.33 -27.77
CA ILE A 5 -21.09 18.35 -27.38
C ILE A 5 -20.90 18.95 -25.98
N VAL A 6 -21.70 19.97 -25.62
CA VAL A 6 -21.64 20.59 -24.28
C VAL A 6 -22.12 19.64 -23.19
N LEU A 7 -23.14 18.82 -23.46
CA LEU A 7 -23.68 17.85 -22.51
C LEU A 7 -22.71 16.67 -22.25
N VAL A 8 -21.96 16.23 -23.28
CA VAL A 8 -20.92 15.19 -23.16
C VAL A 8 -19.71 15.70 -22.38
N LEU A 9 -19.31 16.96 -22.59
CA LEU A 9 -18.21 17.58 -21.83
C LEU A 9 -18.58 17.80 -20.35
N LEU A 10 -19.84 18.13 -20.04
CA LEU A 10 -20.32 18.27 -18.65
C LEU A 10 -20.35 16.92 -17.91
N PHE A 11 -20.67 15.82 -18.60
CA PHE A 11 -20.67 14.47 -18.02
C PHE A 11 -19.25 13.96 -17.70
N PHE A 12 -18.26 14.30 -18.54
CA PHE A 12 -16.85 13.95 -18.30
C PHE A 12 -16.22 14.75 -17.16
N ALA A 13 -16.63 16.02 -16.97
CA ALA A 13 -16.10 16.86 -15.90
C ALA A 13 -16.52 16.42 -14.49
N VAL A 14 -17.73 15.86 -14.32
CA VAL A 14 -18.26 15.42 -13.02
C VAL A 14 -17.66 14.07 -12.57
N ALA A 15 -17.39 13.15 -13.51
CA ALA A 15 -16.82 11.83 -13.19
C ALA A 15 -15.35 11.87 -12.74
N CYS A 16 -14.63 12.98 -12.96
CA CYS A 16 -13.20 13.11 -12.67
C CYS A 16 -12.89 13.55 -11.23
N PHE A 17 -13.89 13.99 -10.45
CA PHE A 17 -13.69 14.55 -9.10
C PHE A 17 -14.20 13.68 -7.95
N ALA A 18 -14.75 12.50 -8.22
CA ALA A 18 -15.05 11.54 -7.16
C ALA A 18 -13.75 10.82 -6.75
N GLN A 19 -12.87 11.52 -6.05
CA GLN A 19 -11.76 10.91 -5.34
C GLN A 19 -12.36 10.11 -4.17
N ILE A 20 -12.78 8.88 -4.44
CA ILE A 20 -13.37 8.01 -3.42
C ILE A 20 -12.25 7.70 -2.42
N LYS A 21 -12.30 8.34 -1.25
CA LYS A 21 -11.52 7.94 -0.09
C LYS A 21 -12.12 6.65 0.44
N THR A 22 -11.88 5.55 -0.25
CA THR A 22 -12.33 4.24 0.20
C THR A 22 -11.29 3.68 1.17
N PHE A 23 -11.67 3.61 2.43
CA PHE A 23 -10.92 2.88 3.45
C PHE A 23 -11.48 1.46 3.52
N TYR A 24 -10.61 0.46 3.35
CA TYR A 24 -10.97 -0.95 3.51
C TYR A 24 -10.21 -1.50 4.71
N SER A 25 -10.94 -2.04 5.69
CA SER A 25 -10.37 -2.75 6.83
C SER A 25 -10.39 -4.26 6.67
N ASN A 26 -11.23 -4.78 5.77
CA ASN A 26 -11.43 -6.22 5.56
C ASN A 26 -11.62 -6.54 4.06
N GLY A 27 -11.31 -7.79 3.71
CA GLY A 27 -11.69 -8.36 2.41
C GLY A 27 -13.16 -8.79 2.38
N SER A 28 -13.60 -9.34 1.25
CA SER A 28 -14.93 -9.94 1.12
C SER A 28 -15.05 -11.18 2.00
N GLU A 29 -16.09 -11.24 2.84
CA GLU A 29 -16.38 -12.37 3.73
C GLU A 29 -16.64 -13.68 2.96
N ASN A 30 -17.14 -13.57 1.73
CA ASN A 30 -17.47 -14.73 0.90
C ASN A 30 -16.29 -15.25 0.07
N ALA A 31 -15.11 -14.60 0.14
CA ALA A 31 -13.98 -14.97 -0.69
C ALA A 31 -13.19 -16.18 -0.16
N GLY A 32 -13.36 -16.55 1.12
CA GLY A 32 -12.57 -17.62 1.75
C GLY A 32 -11.06 -17.35 1.70
N LYS A 33 -10.65 -16.07 1.73
CA LYS A 33 -9.26 -15.61 1.58
C LYS A 33 -8.87 -14.71 2.73
N VAL A 34 -7.58 -14.76 3.06
CA VAL A 34 -6.94 -13.84 4.02
C VAL A 34 -5.72 -13.20 3.38
N ALA A 35 -5.36 -12.01 3.84
CA ALA A 35 -4.13 -11.32 3.44
C ALA A 35 -3.22 -11.19 4.66
N LEU A 36 -2.00 -11.75 4.57
CA LEU A 36 -0.98 -11.54 5.58
C LEU A 36 -0.23 -10.24 5.30
N THR A 37 -0.15 -9.39 6.31
CA THR A 37 0.56 -8.10 6.23
C THR A 37 1.62 -8.01 7.33
N PHE A 38 2.73 -7.36 7.00
CA PHE A 38 3.84 -7.12 7.93
C PHE A 38 4.27 -5.65 7.85
N ASP A 39 4.29 -4.98 9.00
CA ASP A 39 4.62 -3.57 9.11
C ASP A 39 6.08 -3.37 9.59
N ASP A 40 6.55 -2.12 9.58
CA ASP A 40 7.85 -1.67 10.09
C ASP A 40 9.12 -2.23 9.42
N GLY A 41 8.98 -3.08 8.40
CA GLY A 41 10.11 -3.64 7.65
C GLY A 41 10.86 -2.62 6.80
N PRO A 42 12.01 -3.00 6.20
CA PRO A 42 12.74 -4.24 6.42
C PRO A 42 13.57 -4.20 7.73
N GLY A 43 13.71 -5.34 8.41
CA GLY A 43 14.41 -5.49 9.68
C GLY A 43 14.98 -6.90 9.89
N LYS A 44 15.50 -7.18 11.09
CA LYS A 44 16.16 -8.47 11.41
C LYS A 44 15.26 -9.69 11.18
N ALA A 45 13.95 -9.54 11.39
CA ALA A 45 12.98 -10.62 11.21
C ALA A 45 12.62 -10.89 9.73
N THR A 46 12.85 -9.94 8.83
CA THR A 46 12.37 -10.01 7.43
C THR A 46 12.86 -11.27 6.73
N GLN A 47 14.14 -11.64 6.90
CA GLN A 47 14.70 -12.83 6.26
C GLN A 47 14.02 -14.12 6.73
N LYS A 48 13.83 -14.29 8.05
CA LYS A 48 13.15 -15.45 8.62
C LYS A 48 11.69 -15.54 8.19
N ILE A 49 11.00 -14.40 8.06
CA ILE A 49 9.63 -14.36 7.53
C ILE A 49 9.61 -14.82 6.07
N LEU A 50 10.52 -14.34 5.23
CA LEU A 50 10.62 -14.77 3.83
C LEU A 50 10.88 -16.27 3.68
N GLU A 51 11.73 -16.85 4.53
CA GLU A 51 11.99 -18.30 4.56
C GLU A 51 10.72 -19.09 4.86
N ILE A 52 9.97 -18.70 5.89
CA ILE A 52 8.71 -19.36 6.28
C ILE A 52 7.66 -19.21 5.18
N LEU A 53 7.48 -18.00 4.63
CA LEU A 53 6.53 -17.75 3.55
C LEU A 53 6.85 -18.58 2.30
N LYS A 54 8.14 -18.72 1.97
CA LYS A 54 8.61 -19.58 0.89
C LYS A 54 8.31 -21.06 1.17
N GLU A 55 8.63 -21.55 2.37
CA GLU A 55 8.35 -22.93 2.78
C GLU A 55 6.86 -23.26 2.68
N LYS A 56 5.99 -22.33 3.08
CA LYS A 56 4.54 -22.49 3.02
C LYS A 56 3.92 -22.16 1.67
N ASN A 57 4.72 -21.71 0.70
CA ASN A 57 4.25 -21.24 -0.61
C ASN A 57 3.17 -20.14 -0.51
N VAL A 58 3.35 -19.17 0.39
CA VAL A 58 2.41 -18.07 0.67
C VAL A 58 2.98 -16.73 0.22
N LYS A 59 2.14 -15.86 -0.35
CA LYS A 59 2.47 -14.45 -0.62
C LYS A 59 1.86 -13.54 0.45
N ALA A 60 2.46 -12.37 0.60
CA ALA A 60 2.14 -11.41 1.67
C ALA A 60 2.48 -9.99 1.19
N SER A 61 1.98 -9.00 1.92
CA SER A 61 2.27 -7.58 1.69
C SER A 61 3.10 -7.02 2.84
N PHE A 62 4.15 -6.27 2.52
CA PHE A 62 5.06 -5.68 3.49
C PHE A 62 4.93 -4.15 3.46
N PHE A 63 4.31 -3.59 4.49
CA PHE A 63 4.23 -2.14 4.68
C PHE A 63 5.55 -1.67 5.31
N MET A 64 6.42 -1.08 4.48
CA MET A 64 7.78 -0.75 4.87
C MET A 64 7.97 0.72 5.21
N LEU A 65 8.83 0.97 6.21
CA LEU A 65 9.26 2.30 6.59
C LEU A 65 10.36 2.80 5.64
N GLY A 66 10.20 4.00 5.09
CA GLY A 66 11.20 4.62 4.20
C GLY A 66 12.59 4.72 4.85
N VAL A 67 12.68 5.09 6.13
CA VAL A 67 13.95 5.15 6.87
C VAL A 67 14.66 3.80 6.95
N ARG A 68 13.90 2.69 7.02
CA ARG A 68 14.47 1.34 7.09
C ARG A 68 14.85 0.81 5.72
N VAL A 69 14.05 1.10 4.69
CA VAL A 69 14.41 0.80 3.29
C VAL A 69 15.71 1.51 2.93
N ARG A 70 15.87 2.80 3.28
CA ARG A 70 17.12 3.55 3.05
C ARG A 70 18.32 2.91 3.73
N ARG A 71 18.15 2.41 4.96
CA ARG A 71 19.24 1.76 5.74
C ARG A 71 19.55 0.34 5.27
N ASN A 72 18.54 -0.39 4.79
CA ASN A 72 18.67 -1.77 4.31
C ASN A 72 17.93 -1.96 2.98
N PRO A 73 18.46 -1.42 1.87
CA PRO A 73 17.84 -1.58 0.56
C PRO A 73 17.87 -3.03 0.07
N ALA A 74 18.87 -3.81 0.49
CA ALA A 74 18.98 -5.23 0.16
C ALA A 74 17.79 -6.03 0.72
N GLY A 75 17.36 -5.74 1.95
CA GLY A 75 16.18 -6.37 2.56
C GLY A 75 14.89 -6.08 1.77
N ALA A 76 14.68 -4.83 1.34
CA ALA A 76 13.54 -4.49 0.50
C ALA A 76 13.59 -5.19 -0.87
N LYS A 77 14.77 -5.23 -1.51
CA LYS A 77 14.98 -5.96 -2.76
C LYS A 77 14.72 -7.46 -2.61
N ALA A 78 15.12 -8.07 -1.49
CA ALA A 78 14.88 -9.48 -1.21
C ALA A 78 13.36 -9.78 -1.12
N VAL A 79 12.60 -8.91 -0.46
CA VAL A 79 11.13 -9.04 -0.39
C VAL A 79 10.50 -8.96 -1.78
N ALA A 80 10.88 -7.97 -2.59
CA ALA A 80 10.40 -7.83 -3.96
C ALA A 80 10.78 -9.03 -4.85
N ALA A 81 12.05 -9.48 -4.78
CA ALA A 81 12.55 -10.61 -5.54
C ALA A 81 11.87 -11.95 -5.17
N ALA A 82 11.39 -12.08 -3.93
CA ALA A 82 10.59 -13.22 -3.48
C ALA A 82 9.12 -13.15 -3.95
N GLY A 83 8.72 -12.09 -4.67
CA GLY A 83 7.38 -11.94 -5.25
C GLY A 83 6.31 -11.51 -4.24
N HIS A 84 6.70 -10.82 -3.17
CA HIS A 84 5.78 -10.19 -2.22
C HIS A 84 5.50 -8.74 -2.61
N GLU A 85 4.36 -8.22 -2.18
CA GLU A 85 4.02 -6.82 -2.37
C GLU A 85 4.79 -5.94 -1.37
N ILE A 86 5.26 -4.77 -1.83
CA ILE A 86 5.82 -3.73 -0.97
C ILE A 86 4.86 -2.55 -0.97
N ALA A 87 4.44 -2.15 0.23
CA ALA A 87 3.53 -1.05 0.47
C ALA A 87 4.16 0.02 1.38
N ASN A 88 3.55 1.21 1.40
CA ASN A 88 4.07 2.37 2.12
C ASN A 88 3.61 2.38 3.57
N HIS A 89 4.54 2.43 4.53
CA HIS A 89 4.25 2.60 5.96
C HIS A 89 4.76 3.94 6.51
N THR A 90 4.70 4.98 5.69
CA THR A 90 5.33 6.29 5.89
C THR A 90 6.86 6.24 5.84
N TYR A 91 7.49 7.41 5.89
CA TYR A 91 8.94 7.48 5.93
C TYR A 91 9.50 7.07 7.30
N GLY A 92 8.98 7.63 8.39
CA GLY A 92 9.56 7.53 9.74
C GLY A 92 8.56 7.17 10.84
N HIS A 93 7.45 6.51 10.48
CA HIS A 93 6.38 6.12 11.40
C HIS A 93 5.72 7.34 12.08
N ILE A 94 5.44 8.38 11.29
CA ILE A 94 4.81 9.59 11.82
C ILE A 94 3.37 9.30 12.24
N ASN A 95 2.97 9.80 13.41
CA ASN A 95 1.58 9.73 13.84
C ASN A 95 0.77 10.81 13.11
N PHE A 96 -0.08 10.40 12.17
CA PHE A 96 -0.92 11.32 11.40
C PHE A 96 -1.96 12.09 12.23
N TYR A 97 -2.38 11.58 13.40
CA TYR A 97 -3.29 12.31 14.30
C TYR A 97 -2.59 13.44 15.06
N ALA A 98 -1.28 13.28 15.31
CA ALA A 98 -0.46 14.29 15.97
C ALA A 98 0.34 15.16 14.99
N TYR A 99 0.28 14.84 13.69
CA TYR A 99 1.01 15.57 12.67
C TYR A 99 0.36 16.93 12.43
N LYS A 100 1.07 17.99 12.80
CA LYS A 100 0.73 19.35 12.40
C LYS A 100 1.47 19.65 11.12
N ASP A 101 0.70 19.84 10.06
CA ASP A 101 1.22 20.38 8.81
C ASP A 101 1.85 21.74 9.12
N LYS A 102 3.13 21.91 8.79
CA LYS A 102 3.84 23.16 9.07
C LYS A 102 3.49 24.27 8.08
N ASP A 103 2.85 23.90 6.97
CA ASP A 103 2.48 24.78 5.86
C ASP A 103 0.96 25.06 5.83
N LYS A 104 0.25 24.77 6.92
CA LYS A 104 -1.16 25.15 7.15
C LYS A 104 -1.31 26.14 8.30
#